data_AF-A0A177HHJ4-F1
#
_entry.id   AF-A0A177HHJ4-F1
#
_cell.length_a   1.000
_cell.length_b   1.000
_cell.length_c   1.000
_cell.angle_alpha   90.00
_cell.angle_beta   90.00
_cell.angle_gamma   90.00
#
_symmetry.space_group_name_H-M   'P 1'
#
loop_
_entity.id
_entity.type
_entity.pdbx_description
1 polymer ?
#
loop_
_entity_poly.entity_id
_entity_poly.type
_entity_poly.pdbx_seq_one_letter_code
_entity_poly.pdbx_strand_id
1 'polypeptide(L)'
;MSRSKRAEARRLRRARWNWAWGLLVVPLAAMAGAAGVVVLATVPDSVDEVRAFRFARPCTLPGAATANCLRTYPATVRGTAIENQGRSQLYLLKLDGPHPIPAELDMDDEVPLLRHLRKGDHVTVTVWRDYAMAVNKDGVTQESTDTPEGLPEIQTAFALDLLTVGGYGGFAGVTAVRHARRRSLPRSVVLWGRWAVGAVLASVPAGIVGYETGTGPVGVALLWLVLLPVVWLVVERVERHDPGRHSRRPAPSRAADTGTWLRYLQGRS
;
A
#
# COMPACT_ATOMS: atom_id res chain seq x y z
N MET A 1 -4.53 -12.20 -49.09
CA MET A 1 -5.34 -12.08 -47.85
C MET A 1 -5.72 -10.62 -47.59
N SER A 2 -7.00 -10.26 -47.74
CA SER A 2 -7.49 -8.87 -47.78
C SER A 2 -7.36 -8.13 -46.44
N ARG A 3 -7.16 -6.80 -46.47
CA ARG A 3 -7.04 -5.93 -45.27
C ARG A 3 -8.24 -6.09 -44.32
N SER A 4 -9.42 -6.40 -44.84
CA SER A 4 -10.66 -6.65 -44.07
C SER A 4 -10.54 -7.84 -43.12
N LYS A 5 -10.12 -9.02 -43.61
CA LYS A 5 -9.98 -10.24 -42.78
C LYS A 5 -8.97 -10.06 -41.63
N ARG A 6 -7.88 -9.30 -41.87
CA ARG A 6 -6.90 -8.97 -40.81
C ARG A 6 -7.48 -8.04 -39.74
N ALA A 7 -8.35 -7.11 -40.12
CA ALA A 7 -8.99 -6.19 -39.17
C ALA A 7 -10.02 -6.91 -38.29
N GLU A 8 -10.73 -7.89 -38.83
CA GLU A 8 -11.71 -8.71 -38.11
C GLU A 8 -11.04 -9.69 -37.14
N ALA A 9 -9.99 -10.40 -37.57
CA ALA A 9 -9.20 -11.27 -36.68
C ALA A 9 -8.59 -10.50 -35.50
N ARG A 10 -8.12 -9.26 -35.72
CA ARG A 10 -7.61 -8.39 -34.65
C ARG A 10 -8.71 -7.96 -33.66
N ARG A 11 -9.97 -7.81 -34.09
CA ARG A 11 -11.10 -7.49 -33.19
C ARG A 11 -11.48 -8.68 -32.33
N LEU A 12 -11.61 -9.85 -32.94
CA LEU A 12 -11.92 -11.09 -32.21
C LEU A 12 -10.83 -11.41 -31.19
N ARG A 13 -9.55 -11.25 -31.56
CA ARG A 13 -8.44 -11.43 -30.63
C ARG A 13 -8.49 -10.46 -29.45
N ARG A 14 -8.78 -9.17 -29.68
CA ARG A 14 -8.94 -8.17 -28.61
C ARG A 14 -10.15 -8.45 -27.72
N ALA A 15 -11.26 -8.87 -28.32
CA ALA A 15 -12.46 -9.22 -27.57
C ALA A 15 -12.22 -10.42 -26.66
N ARG A 16 -11.58 -11.48 -27.18
CA ARG A 16 -11.18 -12.65 -26.38
C ARG A 16 -10.16 -12.28 -25.31
N TRP A 17 -9.22 -11.38 -25.61
CA TRP A 17 -8.24 -10.87 -24.65
C TRP A 17 -8.91 -10.12 -23.51
N ASN A 18 -9.76 -9.13 -23.79
CA ASN A 18 -10.48 -8.35 -22.78
C ASN A 18 -11.39 -9.24 -21.93
N TRP A 19 -12.02 -10.24 -22.54
CA TRP A 19 -12.84 -11.21 -21.83
C TRP A 19 -12.01 -12.10 -20.89
N ALA A 20 -10.87 -12.63 -21.37
CA ALA A 20 -9.95 -13.41 -20.53
C ALA A 20 -9.38 -12.58 -19.37
N TRP A 21 -9.01 -11.33 -19.61
CA TRP A 21 -8.58 -10.41 -18.55
C TRP A 21 -9.69 -10.13 -17.55
N GLY A 22 -10.90 -9.85 -18.01
CA GLY A 22 -12.03 -9.64 -17.11
C GLY A 22 -12.32 -10.87 -16.25
N LEU A 23 -12.27 -12.07 -16.83
CA LEU A 23 -12.44 -13.34 -16.10
C LEU A 23 -11.32 -13.61 -15.09
N LEU A 24 -10.11 -13.11 -15.32
CA LEU A 24 -9.00 -13.23 -14.37
C LEU A 24 -9.06 -12.17 -13.26
N VAL A 25 -9.41 -10.94 -13.60
CA VAL A 25 -9.39 -9.81 -12.67
C VAL A 25 -10.53 -9.88 -11.67
N VAL A 26 -11.73 -10.33 -12.08
CA VAL A 26 -12.89 -10.45 -11.16
C VAL A 26 -12.60 -11.34 -9.94
N PRO A 27 -12.12 -12.60 -10.08
CA PRO A 27 -11.83 -13.43 -8.91
C PRO A 27 -10.68 -12.89 -8.06
N LEU A 28 -9.63 -12.30 -8.67
CA LEU A 28 -8.56 -11.65 -7.92
C LEU A 28 -9.07 -10.46 -7.10
N ALA A 29 -9.97 -9.66 -7.68
CA ALA A 29 -10.58 -8.54 -7.00
C ALA A 29 -11.52 -8.98 -5.88
N ALA A 30 -12.27 -10.06 -6.07
CA ALA A 30 -13.08 -10.66 -5.02
C ALA A 30 -12.21 -11.19 -3.87
N MET A 31 -11.09 -11.84 -4.19
CA MET A 31 -10.13 -12.33 -3.20
C MET A 31 -9.48 -11.17 -2.42
N ALA A 32 -9.08 -10.09 -3.10
CA ALA A 32 -8.55 -8.89 -2.44
C ALA A 32 -9.59 -8.25 -1.52
N GLY A 33 -10.83 -8.09 -1.98
CA GLY A 33 -11.93 -7.55 -1.15
C GLY A 33 -12.22 -8.43 0.06
N ALA A 34 -12.28 -9.76 -0.12
CA ALA A 34 -12.48 -10.70 0.98
C ALA A 34 -11.33 -10.65 2.00
N ALA A 35 -10.08 -10.59 1.52
CA ALA A 35 -8.91 -10.40 2.39
C ALA A 35 -9.01 -9.08 3.18
N GLY A 36 -9.42 -7.98 2.53
CA GLY A 36 -9.65 -6.70 3.20
C GLY A 36 -10.71 -6.79 4.31
N VAL A 37 -11.83 -7.50 4.07
CA VAL A 37 -12.86 -7.73 5.10
C VAL A 37 -12.31 -8.56 6.27
N VAL A 38 -11.54 -9.61 5.99
CA VAL A 38 -10.94 -10.45 7.02
C VAL A 38 -9.97 -9.65 7.88
N VAL A 39 -9.09 -8.84 7.27
CA VAL A 39 -8.17 -7.96 8.02
C VAL A 39 -8.95 -6.93 8.84
N LEU A 40 -10.00 -6.33 8.28
CA LEU A 40 -10.81 -5.36 9.03
C LEU A 40 -11.50 -5.99 10.24
N ALA A 41 -11.85 -7.28 10.16
CA ALA A 41 -12.45 -8.02 11.25
C ALA A 41 -11.47 -8.32 12.41
N THR A 42 -10.14 -8.26 12.18
CA THR A 42 -9.13 -8.45 13.24
C THR A 42 -8.72 -7.13 13.93
N VAL A 43 -9.17 -5.99 13.41
CA VAL A 43 -8.85 -4.68 13.97
C VAL A 43 -9.38 -4.52 15.41
N PRO A 44 -10.62 -4.91 15.76
CA PRO A 44 -11.10 -4.81 17.14
C PRO A 44 -10.22 -5.57 18.14
N ASP A 45 -9.81 -6.79 17.80
CA ASP A 45 -8.94 -7.61 18.66
C ASP A 45 -7.57 -6.92 18.85
N SER A 46 -7.01 -6.36 17.79
CA SER A 46 -5.74 -5.62 17.85
C SER A 46 -5.86 -4.34 18.69
N VAL A 47 -7.00 -3.63 18.62
CA VAL A 47 -7.28 -2.48 19.49
C VAL A 47 -7.37 -2.89 20.96
N ASP A 48 -8.01 -4.02 21.24
CA ASP A 48 -8.11 -4.54 22.60
C ASP A 48 -6.76 -5.00 23.14
N GLU A 49 -5.88 -5.52 22.28
CA GLU A 49 -4.49 -5.86 22.61
C GLU A 49 -3.66 -4.61 22.96
N VAL A 50 -3.70 -3.57 22.12
CA VAL A 50 -3.07 -2.27 22.41
C VAL A 50 -3.60 -1.67 23.70
N ARG A 51 -4.92 -1.74 23.92
CA ARG A 51 -5.54 -1.28 25.16
C ARG A 51 -5.02 -2.05 26.37
N ALA A 52 -4.96 -3.37 26.27
CA ALA A 52 -4.45 -4.22 27.35
C ALA A 52 -2.98 -3.93 27.65
N PHE A 53 -2.16 -3.68 26.62
CA PHE A 53 -0.78 -3.27 26.75
C PHE A 53 -0.65 -1.91 27.46
N ARG A 54 -1.38 -0.89 27.01
CA ARG A 54 -1.34 0.46 27.61
C ARG A 54 -1.77 0.51 29.07
N PHE A 55 -2.65 -0.41 29.49
CA PHE A 55 -3.05 -0.55 30.89
C PHE A 55 -2.20 -1.54 31.69
N ALA A 56 -1.22 -2.19 31.07
CA ALA A 56 -0.35 -3.13 31.75
C ALA A 56 0.51 -2.41 32.79
N ARG A 57 0.52 -2.95 34.01
CA ARG A 57 1.34 -2.44 35.11
C ARG A 57 2.62 -3.25 35.24
N PRO A 58 3.71 -2.69 35.80
CA PRO A 58 4.87 -3.48 36.21
C PRO A 58 4.46 -4.61 37.15
N CYS A 59 5.02 -5.80 36.96
CA CYS A 59 4.74 -6.92 37.86
C CYS A 59 5.33 -6.64 39.25
N THR A 60 4.48 -6.40 40.25
CA THR A 60 4.90 -6.13 41.64
C THR A 60 4.98 -7.39 42.52
N LEU A 61 4.38 -8.50 42.08
CA LEU A 61 4.32 -9.75 42.84
C LEU A 61 4.91 -10.92 42.03
N PRO A 62 5.80 -11.73 42.63
CA PRO A 62 6.21 -12.99 42.03
C PRO A 62 4.99 -13.92 41.96
N GLY A 63 4.57 -14.29 40.74
CA GLY A 63 3.45 -15.20 40.51
C GLY A 63 2.11 -14.56 40.08
N ALA A 64 2.06 -13.25 39.83
CA ALA A 64 0.91 -12.65 39.14
C ALA A 64 0.70 -13.34 37.78
N ALA A 65 -0.57 -13.57 37.40
CA ALA A 65 -0.94 -14.29 36.17
C ALA A 65 -0.05 -13.86 35.01
N THR A 66 0.68 -14.82 34.44
CA THR A 66 1.89 -14.65 33.65
C THR A 66 1.68 -13.99 32.27
N ALA A 67 0.54 -13.36 32.02
CA ALA A 67 0.19 -12.84 30.70
C ALA A 67 -0.20 -11.35 30.65
N ASN A 68 -0.30 -10.60 31.75
CA ASN A 68 -0.88 -9.24 31.66
C ASN A 68 -0.12 -8.13 32.42
N CYS A 69 1.15 -8.36 32.80
CA CYS A 69 1.97 -7.34 33.46
C CYS A 69 3.34 -7.20 32.77
N LEU A 70 3.93 -6.00 32.88
CA LEU A 70 5.23 -5.68 32.30
C LEU A 70 6.35 -6.26 33.16
N ARG A 71 7.26 -7.01 32.55
CA ARG A 71 8.45 -7.56 33.20
C ARG A 71 9.71 -6.99 32.60
N THR A 72 10.71 -6.82 33.43
CA THR A 72 12.03 -6.37 33.03
C THR A 72 13.01 -7.52 33.21
N TYR A 73 13.73 -7.85 32.15
CA TYR A 73 14.76 -8.87 32.15
C TYR A 73 16.12 -8.25 31.82
N PRO A 74 17.19 -8.57 32.57
CA PRO A 74 18.52 -8.14 32.20
C PRO A 74 18.99 -8.92 30.97
N ALA A 75 19.61 -8.24 30.02
CA ALA A 75 20.23 -8.82 28.85
C ALA A 75 21.59 -8.16 28.58
N THR A 76 22.43 -8.83 27.81
CA THR A 76 23.71 -8.27 27.34
C THR A 76 23.68 -8.15 25.83
N VAL A 77 24.15 -7.04 25.30
CA VAL A 77 24.22 -6.81 23.86
C VAL A 77 25.32 -7.68 23.28
N ARG A 78 24.95 -8.58 22.36
CA ARG A 78 25.90 -9.38 21.57
C ARG A 78 26.41 -8.60 20.36
N GLY A 79 25.58 -7.73 19.81
CA GLY A 79 25.91 -6.85 18.68
C GLY A 79 24.68 -6.14 18.14
N THR A 80 24.91 -5.24 17.19
CA THR A 80 23.87 -4.52 16.45
C THR A 80 24.13 -4.71 14.96
N ALA A 81 23.07 -4.76 14.16
CA ALA A 81 23.17 -4.86 12.70
C ALA A 81 22.11 -3.96 12.05
N ILE A 82 22.53 -3.19 11.05
CA ILE A 82 21.62 -2.42 10.20
C ILE A 82 21.72 -3.04 8.81
N GLU A 83 20.67 -3.74 8.42
CA GLU A 83 20.63 -4.45 7.15
C GLU A 83 19.79 -3.67 6.14
N ASN A 84 20.34 -3.45 4.94
CA ASN A 84 19.59 -2.82 3.86
C ASN A 84 18.70 -3.86 3.17
N GLN A 85 17.40 -3.82 3.42
CA GLN A 85 16.39 -4.61 2.70
C GLN A 85 15.78 -3.78 1.57
N GLY A 86 16.57 -3.61 0.50
CA GLY A 86 16.14 -2.92 -0.72
C GLY A 86 15.90 -1.42 -0.51
N ARG A 87 14.64 -1.03 -0.28
CA ARG A 87 14.25 0.38 0.01
C ARG A 87 14.02 0.65 1.50
N SER A 88 14.05 -0.39 2.35
CA SER A 88 13.90 -0.28 3.80
C SER A 88 15.21 -0.66 4.49
N GLN A 89 15.39 -0.18 5.71
CA GLN A 89 16.43 -0.64 6.62
C GLN A 89 15.78 -1.53 7.68
N LEU A 90 16.51 -2.55 8.12
CA LEU A 90 16.14 -3.43 9.22
C LEU A 90 17.15 -3.21 10.35
N TYR A 91 16.67 -2.98 11.56
CA TYR A 91 17.47 -2.50 12.69
C TYR A 91 17.53 -3.58 13.77
N LEU A 92 18.47 -4.50 13.65
CA LEU A 92 18.55 -5.68 14.53
C LEU A 92 19.44 -5.42 15.74
N LEU A 93 18.89 -5.69 16.93
CA LEU A 93 19.62 -5.79 18.19
C LEU A 93 19.80 -7.27 18.56
N LYS A 94 21.05 -7.72 18.65
CA LYS A 94 21.37 -9.10 19.04
C LYS A 94 21.63 -9.14 20.55
N LEU A 95 20.88 -9.99 21.25
CA LEU A 95 20.89 -10.06 22.71
C LEU A 95 21.27 -11.46 23.19
N ASP A 96 21.98 -11.50 24.32
CA ASP A 96 22.16 -12.68 25.13
C ASP A 96 21.46 -12.44 26.48
N GLY A 97 20.40 -13.20 26.74
CA GLY A 97 19.58 -13.06 27.94
C GLY A 97 18.74 -14.31 28.22
N PRO A 98 18.13 -14.41 29.41
CA PRO A 98 17.25 -15.52 29.76
C PRO A 98 15.96 -15.48 28.94
N HIS A 99 15.34 -16.65 28.71
CA HIS A 99 13.98 -16.72 28.19
C HIS A 99 13.04 -15.88 29.09
N PRO A 100 12.17 -15.01 28.55
CA PRO A 100 11.66 -14.97 27.17
C PRO A 100 12.37 -14.04 26.18
N ILE A 101 13.56 -13.50 26.48
CA ILE A 101 14.25 -12.56 25.58
C ILE A 101 14.67 -13.27 24.28
N PRO A 102 14.31 -12.74 23.09
CA PRO A 102 14.75 -13.30 21.82
C PRO A 102 16.24 -13.01 21.58
N ALA A 103 16.90 -13.89 20.81
CA ALA A 103 18.32 -13.73 20.48
C ALA A 103 18.58 -12.56 19.52
N GLU A 104 17.58 -12.21 18.72
CA GLU A 104 17.56 -11.06 17.82
C GLU A 104 16.24 -10.35 18.01
N LEU A 105 16.29 -9.04 18.24
CA LEU A 105 15.16 -8.16 18.44
C LEU A 105 15.17 -7.11 17.33
N ASP A 106 14.07 -7.00 16.62
CA ASP A 106 13.89 -5.95 15.61
C ASP A 106 13.51 -4.64 16.30
N MET A 107 14.30 -3.60 16.06
CA MET A 107 14.08 -2.27 16.62
C MET A 107 13.36 -1.40 15.59
N ASP A 108 12.52 -0.50 16.06
CA ASP A 108 11.76 0.38 15.16
C ASP A 108 12.67 1.35 14.37
N ASP A 109 13.79 1.78 14.98
CA ASP A 109 14.75 2.71 14.35
C ASP A 109 16.20 2.50 14.85
N GLU A 110 17.16 3.21 14.25
CA GLU A 110 18.55 3.28 14.71
C GLU A 110 18.71 4.12 15.99
N VAL A 111 17.84 5.11 16.21
CA VAL A 111 17.91 6.05 17.33
C VAL A 111 16.75 5.85 18.31
N PRO A 112 16.92 6.15 19.61
CA PRO A 112 18.12 6.72 20.26
C PRO A 112 19.15 5.71 20.76
N LEU A 113 18.80 4.44 20.98
CA LEU A 113 19.69 3.47 21.62
C LEU A 113 20.56 2.71 20.63
N LEU A 114 19.97 2.12 19.58
CA LEU A 114 20.65 1.11 18.75
C LEU A 114 21.99 1.62 18.19
N ARG A 115 22.06 2.88 17.77
CA ARG A 115 23.27 3.56 17.29
C ARG A 115 24.43 3.57 18.28
N HIS A 116 24.11 3.62 19.58
CA HIS A 116 25.07 3.83 20.65
C HIS A 116 25.40 2.55 21.43
N LEU A 117 24.61 1.48 21.22
CA LEU A 117 24.84 0.19 21.85
C LEU A 117 26.09 -0.50 21.28
N ARG A 118 26.90 -1.04 22.18
CA ARG A 118 28.11 -1.79 21.88
C ARG A 118 27.99 -3.20 22.42
N LYS A 119 28.70 -4.13 21.79
CA LYS A 119 28.85 -5.48 22.30
C LYS A 119 29.38 -5.45 23.74
N GLY A 120 28.73 -6.18 24.63
CA GLY A 120 29.03 -6.25 26.07
C GLY A 120 28.22 -5.28 26.92
N ASP A 121 27.45 -4.36 26.34
CA ASP A 121 26.60 -3.46 27.11
C ASP A 121 25.49 -4.23 27.83
N HIS A 122 25.24 -3.87 29.08
CA HIS A 122 24.08 -4.36 29.83
C HIS A 122 22.87 -3.49 29.53
N VAL A 123 21.77 -4.15 29.18
CA VAL A 123 20.49 -3.51 28.88
C VAL A 123 19.37 -4.21 29.64
N THR A 124 18.26 -3.50 29.84
CA THR A 124 17.05 -4.05 30.42
C THR A 124 16.00 -4.16 29.34
N VAL A 125 15.50 -5.37 29.07
CA VAL A 125 14.43 -5.61 28.10
C VAL A 125 13.11 -5.65 28.85
N THR A 126 12.16 -4.83 28.42
CA THR A 126 10.78 -4.87 28.90
C THR A 126 10.00 -5.86 28.03
N VAL A 127 9.37 -6.83 28.67
CA VAL A 127 8.57 -7.87 28.03
C VAL A 127 7.15 -7.81 28.54
N TRP A 128 6.20 -7.85 27.62
CA TRP A 128 4.77 -8.02 27.91
C TRP A 128 4.28 -9.28 27.21
N ARG A 129 3.75 -10.25 27.97
CA ARG A 129 3.47 -11.60 27.46
C ARG A 129 4.74 -12.22 26.85
N ASP A 130 4.73 -12.40 25.53
CA ASP A 130 5.77 -12.92 24.66
C ASP A 130 6.41 -11.83 23.77
N TYR A 131 5.93 -10.58 23.86
CA TYR A 131 6.45 -9.44 23.11
C TYR A 131 7.61 -8.77 23.85
N ALA A 132 8.76 -8.65 23.19
CA ALA A 132 9.93 -7.93 23.69
C ALA A 132 9.83 -6.43 23.35
N MET A 133 8.89 -5.77 24.01
CA MET A 133 8.39 -4.41 23.77
C MET A 133 9.42 -3.28 23.63
N ALA A 134 10.42 -3.26 24.51
CA ALA A 134 11.32 -2.12 24.61
C ALA A 134 12.64 -2.52 25.25
N VAL A 135 13.68 -1.76 24.92
CA VAL A 135 15.01 -1.89 25.49
C VAL A 135 15.34 -0.59 26.23
N ASN A 136 15.84 -0.71 27.44
CA ASN A 136 16.30 0.41 28.25
C ASN A 136 17.80 0.27 28.55
N LYS A 137 18.52 1.38 28.44
CA LYS A 137 19.90 1.51 28.91
C LYS A 137 20.10 2.92 29.47
N ASP A 138 20.65 3.00 30.68
CA ASP A 138 21.03 4.26 31.33
C ASP A 138 19.91 5.31 31.35
N GLY A 139 18.65 4.87 31.52
CA GLY A 139 17.48 5.76 31.56
C GLY A 139 16.93 6.17 30.19
N VAL A 140 17.57 5.76 29.09
CA VAL A 140 17.04 5.91 27.74
C VAL A 140 16.29 4.63 27.37
N THR A 141 15.05 4.77 26.89
CA THR A 141 14.23 3.66 26.40
C THR A 141 14.02 3.80 24.90
N GLN A 142 14.06 2.69 24.18
CA GLN A 142 13.68 2.59 22.77
C GLN A 142 12.73 1.42 22.59
N GLU A 143 11.65 1.63 21.84
CA GLU A 143 10.68 0.59 21.50
C GLU A 143 11.21 -0.34 20.40
N SER A 144 10.74 -1.58 20.42
CA SER A 144 10.97 -2.56 19.37
C SER A 144 9.79 -2.62 18.41
N THR A 145 9.99 -3.24 17.25
CA THR A 145 8.92 -3.50 16.26
C THR A 145 7.87 -4.49 16.79
N ASP A 146 8.19 -5.26 17.83
CA ASP A 146 7.27 -6.20 18.49
C ASP A 146 6.22 -5.48 19.37
N THR A 147 6.23 -4.15 19.43
CA THR A 147 5.17 -3.39 20.10
C THR A 147 3.82 -3.55 19.38
N PRO A 148 2.70 -3.85 20.06
CA PRO A 148 1.39 -3.85 19.43
C PRO A 148 0.93 -2.44 19.02
N GLU A 149 1.63 -1.38 19.46
CA GLU A 149 1.33 0.00 19.08
C GLU A 149 1.37 0.19 17.55
N GLY A 150 0.41 0.93 16.98
CA GLY A 150 0.34 1.21 15.53
C GLY A 150 -0.17 0.06 14.65
N LEU A 151 -0.21 -1.17 15.15
CA LEU A 151 -0.71 -2.33 14.38
C LEU A 151 -2.17 -2.17 13.95
N PRO A 152 -3.12 -1.72 14.81
CA PRO A 152 -4.52 -1.50 14.39
C PRO A 152 -4.66 -0.48 13.25
N GLU A 153 -3.87 0.59 13.28
CA GLU A 153 -3.84 1.65 12.28
C GLU A 153 -3.34 1.10 10.93
N ILE A 154 -2.23 0.35 10.95
CA ILE A 154 -1.67 -0.30 9.76
C ILE A 154 -2.65 -1.30 9.17
N GLN A 155 -3.25 -2.17 9.99
CA GLN A 155 -4.26 -3.14 9.55
C GLN A 155 -5.47 -2.44 8.92
N THR A 156 -5.93 -1.34 9.51
CA THR A 156 -7.06 -0.56 8.98
C THR A 156 -6.72 0.06 7.63
N ALA A 157 -5.57 0.72 7.51
CA ALA A 157 -5.12 1.30 6.24
C ALA A 157 -5.00 0.21 5.15
N PHE A 158 -4.37 -0.92 5.48
CA PHE A 158 -4.21 -2.04 4.56
C PHE A 158 -5.55 -2.66 4.13
N ALA A 159 -6.50 -2.82 5.07
CA ALA A 159 -7.84 -3.29 4.76
C ALA A 159 -8.58 -2.34 3.81
N LEU A 160 -8.51 -1.02 4.03
CA LEU A 160 -9.12 -0.02 3.15
C LEU A 160 -8.53 -0.04 1.74
N ASP A 161 -7.21 -0.23 1.63
CA ASP A 161 -6.53 -0.35 0.35
C ASP A 161 -6.99 -1.60 -0.40
N LEU A 162 -7.06 -2.75 0.28
CA LEU A 162 -7.56 -4.01 -0.29
C LEU A 162 -9.03 -3.90 -0.75
N LEU A 163 -9.88 -3.26 0.06
CA LEU A 163 -11.28 -3.02 -0.30
C LEU A 163 -11.40 -2.10 -1.52
N THR A 164 -10.57 -1.06 -1.60
CA THR A 164 -10.54 -0.12 -2.73
C THR A 164 -10.08 -0.82 -4.02
N VAL A 165 -9.00 -1.60 -3.93
CA VAL A 165 -8.46 -2.38 -5.07
C VAL A 165 -9.46 -3.46 -5.49
N GLY A 166 -10.09 -4.16 -4.54
CA GLY A 166 -11.11 -5.16 -4.81
C GLY A 166 -12.36 -4.56 -5.47
N GLY A 167 -12.86 -3.44 -4.94
CA GLY A 167 -14.02 -2.74 -5.50
C GLY A 167 -13.76 -2.25 -6.94
N TYR A 168 -12.64 -1.56 -7.16
CA TYR A 168 -12.26 -1.09 -8.49
C TYR A 168 -11.96 -2.24 -9.45
N GLY A 169 -11.21 -3.26 -9.02
CA GLY A 169 -10.88 -4.42 -9.83
C GLY A 169 -12.13 -5.17 -10.28
N GLY A 170 -13.11 -5.36 -9.38
CA GLY A 170 -14.40 -5.97 -9.71
C GLY A 170 -15.17 -5.15 -10.75
N PHE A 171 -15.26 -3.83 -10.55
CA PHE A 171 -15.88 -2.92 -11.52
C PHE A 171 -15.18 -2.96 -12.89
N ALA A 172 -13.84 -2.87 -12.93
CA ALA A 172 -13.04 -2.89 -14.15
C ALA A 172 -13.15 -4.25 -14.87
N GLY A 173 -13.12 -5.36 -14.13
CA GLY A 173 -13.25 -6.71 -14.66
C GLY A 173 -14.64 -6.94 -15.27
N VAL A 174 -15.71 -6.61 -14.54
CA VAL A 174 -17.09 -6.72 -15.04
C VAL A 174 -17.32 -5.83 -16.27
N THR A 175 -16.80 -4.60 -16.25
CA THR A 175 -16.92 -3.70 -17.40
C THR A 175 -16.14 -4.23 -18.61
N ALA A 176 -14.94 -4.80 -18.42
CA ALA A 176 -14.17 -5.44 -19.48
C ALA A 176 -14.90 -6.65 -20.10
N VAL A 177 -15.54 -7.49 -19.29
CA VAL A 177 -16.37 -8.61 -19.78
C VAL A 177 -17.59 -8.10 -20.56
N ARG A 178 -18.34 -7.14 -20.00
CA ARG A 178 -19.54 -6.57 -20.65
C ARG A 178 -19.21 -5.83 -21.94
N HIS A 179 -18.04 -5.18 -22.00
CA HIS A 179 -17.61 -4.38 -23.15
C HIS A 179 -16.59 -5.11 -24.04
N ALA A 180 -16.40 -6.42 -23.87
CA ALA A 180 -15.44 -7.20 -24.65
C ALA A 180 -15.66 -7.07 -26.17
N ARG A 181 -16.92 -6.92 -26.60
CA ARG A 181 -17.28 -6.74 -28.02
C ARG A 181 -17.20 -5.29 -28.51
N ARG A 182 -17.03 -4.30 -27.62
CA ARG A 182 -16.97 -2.88 -27.97
C ARG A 182 -15.53 -2.44 -28.26
N ARG A 183 -15.38 -1.42 -29.11
CA ARG A 183 -14.08 -0.93 -29.60
C ARG A 183 -13.21 -0.23 -28.56
N SER A 184 -13.81 0.30 -27.50
CA SER A 184 -13.14 1.10 -26.48
C SER A 184 -13.76 0.86 -25.11
N LEU A 185 -12.91 0.83 -24.08
CA LEU A 185 -13.36 0.88 -22.69
C LEU A 185 -13.96 2.27 -22.40
N PRO A 186 -14.98 2.37 -21.53
CA PRO A 186 -15.52 3.65 -21.10
C PRO A 186 -14.44 4.52 -20.46
N ARG A 187 -14.48 5.85 -20.69
CA ARG A 187 -13.60 6.81 -19.99
C ARG A 187 -13.74 6.70 -18.47
N SER A 188 -14.93 6.35 -17.99
CA SER A 188 -15.18 6.14 -16.56
C SER A 188 -14.24 5.11 -15.95
N VAL A 189 -13.83 4.05 -16.66
CA VAL A 189 -12.87 3.06 -16.12
C VAL A 189 -11.51 3.71 -15.82
N VAL A 190 -11.04 4.60 -16.69
CA VAL A 190 -9.77 5.32 -16.48
C VAL A 190 -9.91 6.32 -15.32
N LEU A 191 -11.01 7.06 -15.27
CA LEU A 191 -11.30 8.01 -14.20
C LEU A 191 -11.36 7.31 -12.82
N TRP A 192 -12.14 6.24 -12.71
CA TRP A 192 -12.25 5.44 -11.49
C TRP A 192 -10.93 4.77 -11.12
N GLY A 193 -10.10 4.38 -12.08
CA GLY A 193 -8.77 3.83 -11.82
C GLY A 193 -7.81 4.86 -11.22
N ARG A 194 -7.82 6.10 -11.73
CA ARG A 194 -7.03 7.20 -11.16
C ARG A 194 -7.51 7.57 -9.76
N TRP A 195 -8.83 7.56 -9.55
CA TRP A 195 -9.40 7.77 -8.22
C TRP A 195 -9.01 6.66 -7.24
N ALA A 196 -9.08 5.38 -7.65
CA ALA A 196 -8.68 4.26 -6.80
C ALA A 196 -7.19 4.33 -6.39
N VAL A 197 -6.31 4.69 -7.33
CA VAL A 197 -4.89 4.93 -7.01
C VAL A 197 -4.72 6.08 -6.02
N GLY A 198 -5.44 7.19 -6.23
CA GLY A 198 -5.39 8.32 -5.30
C GLY A 198 -5.97 7.98 -3.92
N ALA A 199 -7.00 7.15 -3.84
CA ALA A 199 -7.57 6.65 -2.60
C ALA A 199 -6.59 5.77 -1.83
N VAL A 200 -5.86 4.87 -2.52
CA VAL A 200 -4.79 4.08 -1.91
C VAL A 200 -3.65 4.99 -1.42
N LEU A 201 -3.23 5.97 -2.22
CA LEU A 201 -2.20 6.91 -1.77
C LEU A 201 -2.64 7.79 -0.59
N ALA A 202 -3.94 8.04 -0.44
CA ALA A 202 -4.50 8.78 0.68
C ALA A 202 -4.53 7.97 1.99
N SER A 203 -4.36 6.64 1.96
CA SER A 203 -4.28 5.81 3.17
C SER A 203 -3.01 6.09 3.96
N VAL A 204 -1.91 6.43 3.29
CA VAL A 204 -0.60 6.73 3.92
C VAL A 204 -0.66 7.90 4.89
N PRO A 205 -1.04 9.14 4.48
CA PRO A 205 -1.16 10.25 5.42
C PRO A 205 -2.24 10.01 6.48
N ALA A 206 -3.30 9.25 6.16
CA ALA A 206 -4.32 8.88 7.12
C ALA A 206 -3.77 7.97 8.24
N GLY A 207 -2.95 6.98 7.87
CA GLY A 207 -2.26 6.08 8.79
C GLY A 207 -1.27 6.83 9.69
N ILE A 208 -0.43 7.69 9.10
CA ILE A 208 0.55 8.51 9.85
C ILE A 208 -0.17 9.39 10.89
N VAL A 209 -1.20 10.14 10.47
CA VAL A 209 -1.94 10.99 11.40
C VAL A 209 -2.65 10.16 12.46
N GLY A 210 -3.24 9.02 12.10
CA GLY A 210 -3.89 8.11 13.05
C GLY A 210 -2.96 7.65 14.17
N TYR A 211 -1.74 7.25 13.78
CA TYR A 211 -0.68 6.83 14.70
C TYR A 211 -0.20 7.98 15.59
N GLU A 212 0.24 9.09 14.99
CA GLU A 212 0.83 10.24 15.70
C GLU A 212 -0.14 10.93 16.66
N THR A 213 -1.43 11.00 16.29
CA THR A 213 -2.45 11.65 17.13
C THR A 213 -3.09 10.71 18.14
N GLY A 214 -2.79 9.41 18.10
CA GLY A 214 -3.44 8.39 18.92
C GLY A 214 -4.95 8.29 18.69
N THR A 215 -5.47 8.79 17.56
CA THR A 215 -6.89 8.72 17.21
C THR A 215 -7.33 7.31 16.81
N GLY A 216 -6.35 6.42 16.59
CA GLY A 216 -6.61 5.00 16.37
C GLY A 216 -7.14 4.71 14.97
N PRO A 217 -7.63 3.48 14.75
CA PRO A 217 -8.15 3.04 13.44
C PRO A 217 -9.36 3.84 12.98
N VAL A 218 -10.17 4.37 13.90
CA VAL A 218 -11.30 5.25 13.59
C VAL A 218 -10.81 6.57 13.00
N GLY A 219 -9.74 7.15 13.55
CA GLY A 219 -9.12 8.36 13.01
C GLY A 219 -8.60 8.16 11.59
N VAL A 220 -7.91 7.03 11.35
CA VAL A 220 -7.45 6.63 10.01
C VAL A 220 -8.61 6.57 9.03
N ALA A 221 -9.68 5.84 9.37
CA ALA A 221 -10.83 5.67 8.49
C ALA A 221 -11.55 7.00 8.18
N LEU A 222 -11.74 7.85 9.19
CA LEU A 222 -12.40 9.15 9.02
C LEU A 222 -11.57 10.09 8.15
N LEU A 223 -10.26 10.20 8.42
CA LEU A 223 -9.38 11.05 7.62
C LEU A 223 -9.29 10.56 6.17
N TRP A 224 -9.19 9.24 5.97
CA TRP A 224 -9.22 8.65 4.65
C TRP A 224 -10.50 9.03 3.88
N LEU A 225 -11.67 8.89 4.51
CA LEU A 225 -12.95 9.29 3.93
C LEU A 225 -12.99 10.79 3.56
N VAL A 226 -12.39 11.66 4.38
CA VAL A 226 -12.29 13.11 4.11
C VAL A 226 -11.36 13.41 2.93
N LEU A 227 -10.32 12.60 2.72
CA LEU A 227 -9.40 12.76 1.59
C LEU A 227 -10.01 12.30 0.26
N LEU A 228 -10.97 11.37 0.24
CA LEU A 228 -11.57 10.85 -0.99
C LEU A 228 -12.23 11.93 -1.89
N PRO A 229 -13.01 12.88 -1.37
CA PRO A 229 -13.50 14.03 -2.15
C PRO A 229 -12.38 14.89 -2.72
N VAL A 230 -11.30 15.11 -1.96
CA VAL A 230 -10.15 15.90 -2.43
C VAL A 230 -9.46 15.19 -3.58
N VAL A 231 -9.20 13.88 -3.46
CA VAL A 231 -8.67 13.05 -4.54
C VAL A 231 -9.57 13.12 -5.77
N TRP A 232 -10.90 13.00 -5.59
CA TRP A 232 -11.85 13.12 -6.68
C TRP A 232 -11.74 14.46 -7.41
N LEU A 233 -11.74 15.57 -6.67
CA LEU A 233 -11.60 16.91 -7.25
C LEU A 233 -10.28 17.10 -8.00
N VAL A 234 -9.17 16.55 -7.47
CA VAL A 234 -7.86 16.60 -8.15
C VAL A 234 -7.90 15.80 -9.44
N VAL A 235 -8.42 14.57 -9.42
CA VAL A 235 -8.51 13.73 -10.62
C VAL A 235 -9.39 14.40 -11.68
N GLU A 236 -10.54 14.94 -11.29
CA GLU A 236 -11.45 15.65 -12.20
C GLU A 236 -10.79 16.91 -12.78
N ARG A 237 -10.08 17.69 -11.96
CA ARG A 237 -9.36 18.89 -12.40
C ARG A 237 -8.26 18.56 -13.40
N VAL A 238 -7.50 17.49 -13.17
CA VAL A 238 -6.45 17.02 -14.09
C VAL A 238 -7.05 16.54 -15.40
N GLU A 239 -8.19 15.84 -15.38
CA GLU A 239 -8.85 15.40 -16.61
C GLU A 239 -9.42 16.58 -17.41
N ARG A 240 -9.94 17.62 -16.74
CA ARG A 240 -10.35 18.86 -17.39
C ARG A 240 -9.16 19.66 -17.97
N HIS A 241 -7.98 19.60 -17.33
CA HIS A 241 -6.77 20.32 -17.75
C HIS A 241 -5.94 19.59 -18.82
N ASP A 242 -6.26 18.35 -19.16
CA ASP A 242 -5.62 17.60 -20.25
C ASP A 242 -6.55 17.48 -21.48
N PRO A 243 -6.93 18.59 -22.16
CA PRO A 243 -7.74 18.56 -23.36
C PRO A 243 -6.89 18.11 -24.56
N GLY A 244 -6.51 16.84 -24.56
CA GLY A 244 -6.26 16.07 -25.77
C GLY A 244 -4.95 16.35 -26.50
N ARG A 245 -4.04 15.38 -26.38
CA ARG A 245 -3.07 15.03 -27.44
C ARG A 245 -3.75 14.63 -28.77
N HIS A 246 -5.06 14.46 -28.79
CA HIS A 246 -5.88 14.21 -29.98
C HIS A 246 -6.48 15.48 -30.61
N SER A 247 -6.23 16.66 -30.03
CA SER A 247 -6.60 17.96 -30.59
C SER A 247 -5.59 18.49 -31.61
N ARG A 248 -4.44 17.81 -31.81
CA ARG A 248 -3.55 18.10 -32.94
C ARG A 248 -4.30 17.73 -34.21
N ARG A 249 -4.95 18.75 -34.82
CA ARG A 249 -5.35 18.73 -36.22
C ARG A 249 -4.21 18.09 -37.01
N PRO A 250 -4.47 17.09 -37.88
CA PRO A 250 -3.43 16.61 -38.77
C PRO A 250 -2.86 17.83 -39.49
N ALA A 251 -1.54 17.98 -39.46
CA ALA A 251 -0.86 19.02 -40.22
C ALA A 251 -1.40 18.97 -41.66
N PRO A 252 -1.79 20.12 -42.25
CA PRO A 252 -2.31 20.12 -43.61
C PRO A 252 -1.31 19.37 -44.49
N SER A 253 -1.80 18.34 -45.17
CA SER A 253 -1.01 17.53 -46.08
C SER A 253 -0.41 18.45 -47.13
N ARG A 254 0.92 18.65 -47.05
CA ARG A 254 1.73 19.33 -48.05
C ARG A 254 1.92 18.44 -49.29
N ALA A 255 0.81 17.92 -49.82
CA ALA A 255 0.74 17.06 -50.99
C ALA A 255 -0.36 17.57 -51.93
N ALA A 256 -0.26 18.85 -52.27
CA ALA A 256 -0.78 19.41 -53.50
C ALA A 256 0.37 20.19 -54.15
N ASP A 257 1.50 19.51 -54.33
CA ASP A 257 2.56 20.04 -55.17
C ASP A 257 2.16 19.76 -56.62
N THR A 258 1.79 20.85 -57.27
CA THR A 258 1.01 20.99 -58.50
C THR A 258 1.94 20.91 -59.71
N GLY A 259 2.77 19.86 -59.77
CA GLY A 259 3.90 19.79 -60.72
C GLY A 259 3.77 18.81 -61.89
N THR A 260 2.78 17.93 -61.94
CA THR A 260 2.78 16.81 -62.91
C THR A 260 1.89 17.00 -64.15
N TRP A 261 1.06 18.04 -64.22
CA TRP A 261 0.19 18.27 -65.39
C TRP A 261 0.88 19.04 -66.55
N LEU A 262 2.00 19.71 -66.30
CA LEU A 262 2.72 20.47 -67.35
C LEU A 262 3.53 19.61 -68.32
N ARG A 263 3.77 18.31 -68.03
CA ARG A 263 4.51 17.42 -68.95
C ARG A 263 3.68 16.76 -70.05
N TYR A 264 2.35 16.87 -70.02
CA TYR A 264 1.50 16.24 -71.03
C TYR A 264 1.19 17.15 -72.25
N LEU A 265 1.58 18.42 -72.23
CA LEU A 265 1.27 19.39 -73.29
C LEU A 265 2.46 19.79 -74.18
N GLN A 266 3.66 19.26 -73.97
CA GLN A 266 4.86 19.64 -74.73
C GLN A 266 5.45 18.53 -75.63
N GLY A 267 4.72 17.44 -75.87
CA GLY A 267 5.17 16.31 -76.70
C GLY A 267 4.27 16.04 -77.91
N ARG A 268 4.02 17.05 -78.74
CA ARG A 268 3.51 16.88 -80.11
C ARG A 268 4.18 17.89 -81.04
N SER A 269 5.25 17.44 -81.67
CA SER A 269 5.76 17.92 -82.95
C SER A 269 6.45 16.74 -83.61
#